data_AF-A0A7Z0TKH9-F1
#
_entry.id   AF-A0A7Z0TKH9-F1
#
_cell.length_a   1.000
_cell.length_b   1.000
_cell.length_c   1.000
_cell.angle_alpha   90.00
_cell.angle_beta   90.00
_cell.angle_gamma   90.00
#
_symmetry.space_group_name_H-M   'P 1'
#
loop_
_entity.id
_entity.type
_entity.pdbx_description
1 polymer ?
#
loop_
_entity_poly.entity_id
_entity_poly.type
_entity_poly.pdbx_seq_one_letter_code
_entity_poly.pdbx_strand_id
1 'polypeptide(L)'
;RGRFVLVSAAGAAKPTAGNAAYGAAKAAAEAWTLALADAFRKEGGEEGPAAAAAILVVKALVHDAMRAERPNAKFAGFTDVKDLAQAIAGVWGTPASEVNGNRLWLTEKP
;
A
#
# COMPACT_ATOMS: atom_id res chain seq x y z
N ARG A 1 19.00 -2.15 -7.51
CA ARG A 1 17.53 -2.34 -7.54
C ARG A 1 16.95 -1.76 -6.25
N GLY A 2 15.95 -0.90 -6.32
CA GLY A 2 15.31 -0.28 -5.15
C GLY A 2 13.80 -0.55 -5.13
N ARG A 3 13.23 -0.63 -3.91
CA ARG A 3 11.79 -0.70 -3.67
C ARG A 3 11.39 0.32 -2.62
N PHE A 4 10.56 1.28 -3.00
CA PHE A 4 9.85 2.14 -2.09
C PHE A 4 8.43 1.62 -1.92
N VAL A 5 7.96 1.50 -0.68
CA VAL A 5 6.61 1.04 -0.38
C VAL A 5 5.94 2.04 0.57
N LEU A 6 4.75 2.49 0.21
CA LEU A 6 3.85 3.24 1.08
C LEU A 6 2.72 2.32 1.57
N VAL A 7 2.48 2.28 2.87
CA VAL A 7 1.24 1.68 3.43
C VAL A 7 0.15 2.76 3.47
N SER A 8 -0.82 2.63 2.57
CA SER A 8 -1.96 3.53 2.46
C SER A 8 -3.26 2.89 2.98
N ALA A 9 -4.36 3.64 2.90
CA ALA A 9 -5.66 3.23 3.38
C ALA A 9 -6.72 3.36 2.28
N ALA A 10 -7.73 2.47 2.28
CA ALA A 10 -8.85 2.54 1.34
C ALA A 10 -9.58 3.90 1.37
N GLY A 11 -9.55 4.59 2.51
CA GLY A 11 -10.11 5.94 2.67
C GLY A 11 -9.43 7.03 1.84
N ALA A 12 -8.22 6.81 1.30
CA ALA A 12 -7.59 7.74 0.37
C ALA A 12 -8.31 7.79 -0.99
N ALA A 13 -8.88 6.66 -1.44
CA ALA A 13 -9.64 6.58 -2.69
C ALA A 13 -11.12 6.92 -2.52
N LYS A 14 -11.67 6.72 -1.31
CA LYS A 14 -13.09 6.94 -0.99
C LYS A 14 -13.26 7.60 0.39
N PRO A 15 -12.95 8.91 0.52
CA PRO A 15 -12.99 9.60 1.79
C PRO A 15 -14.42 9.75 2.32
N THR A 16 -14.56 9.83 3.64
CA THR A 16 -15.81 10.15 4.34
C THR A 16 -15.61 11.38 5.23
N ALA A 17 -16.69 12.07 5.59
CA ALA A 17 -16.59 13.25 6.47
C ALA A 17 -15.85 12.94 7.78
N GLY A 18 -16.10 11.77 8.38
CA GLY A 18 -15.50 11.34 9.64
C GLY A 18 -14.01 10.99 9.57
N ASN A 19 -13.43 10.83 8.37
CA ASN A 19 -12.01 10.53 8.21
C ASN A 19 -11.26 11.53 7.32
N ALA A 20 -11.84 12.70 7.02
CA ALA A 20 -11.34 13.63 6.00
C ALA A 20 -9.86 13.99 6.16
N ALA A 21 -9.41 14.37 7.38
CA ALA A 21 -8.01 14.71 7.63
C ALA A 21 -7.06 13.52 7.40
N TYR A 22 -7.45 12.33 7.86
CA TYR A 22 -6.67 11.11 7.67
C TYR A 22 -6.63 10.68 6.20
N GLY A 23 -7.77 10.71 5.52
CA GLY A 23 -7.89 10.39 4.10
C GLY A 23 -7.07 11.34 3.23
N ALA A 24 -7.13 12.65 3.51
CA ALA A 24 -6.33 13.66 2.81
C ALA A 24 -4.82 13.42 2.98
N ALA A 25 -4.36 13.13 4.20
CA ALA A 25 -2.94 12.82 4.45
C ALA A 25 -2.48 11.58 3.67
N LYS A 26 -3.30 10.51 3.65
CA LYS A 26 -3.01 9.30 2.86
C LYS A 26 -3.01 9.58 1.37
N ALA A 27 -3.99 10.33 0.86
CA ALA A 27 -4.06 10.70 -0.55
C ALA A 27 -2.85 11.54 -0.99
N ALA A 28 -2.38 12.48 -0.15
CA ALA A 28 -1.18 13.25 -0.41
C ALA A 28 0.08 12.37 -0.48
N ALA A 29 0.21 11.41 0.44
CA ALA A 29 1.32 10.46 0.43
C ALA A 29 1.29 9.55 -0.82
N GLU A 30 0.10 9.12 -1.26
CA GLU A 30 -0.05 8.38 -2.52
C GLU A 30 0.35 9.22 -3.74
N ALA A 31 -0.08 10.48 -3.80
CA ALA A 31 0.29 11.39 -4.88
C ALA A 31 1.81 11.55 -4.99
N TRP A 32 2.49 11.73 -3.86
CA TRP A 32 3.96 11.78 -3.81
C TRP A 32 4.60 10.46 -4.29
N THR A 33 4.06 9.32 -3.86
CA THR A 33 4.57 7.99 -4.26
C THR A 33 4.42 7.75 -5.76
N LEU A 34 3.32 8.21 -6.36
CA LEU A 34 3.09 8.12 -7.80
C LEU A 34 4.01 9.04 -8.60
N ALA A 35 4.34 10.23 -8.06
CA ALA A 35 5.35 11.11 -8.65
C ALA A 35 6.76 10.49 -8.62
N LEU A 36 7.12 9.81 -7.52
CA LEU A 36 8.37 9.05 -7.44
C LEU A 36 8.40 7.89 -8.46
N ALA A 37 7.29 7.16 -8.61
CA ALA A 37 7.17 6.11 -9.62
C ALA A 37 7.37 6.66 -11.04
N ASP A 38 6.87 7.87 -11.30
CA ASP A 38 7.08 8.56 -12.57
C ASP A 38 8.54 8.92 -12.84
N ALA A 39 9.24 9.41 -11.81
CA ALA A 39 10.68 9.67 -11.89
C ALA A 39 11.45 8.37 -12.25
N PHE A 40 11.13 7.24 -11.62
CA PHE A 40 11.76 5.96 -11.95
C PHE A 40 11.49 5.49 -13.38
N ARG A 41 10.29 5.74 -13.94
CA ARG A 41 10.01 5.44 -15.36
C ARG A 41 10.87 6.29 -16.29
N LYS A 42 10.99 7.59 -16.00
CA LYS A 42 11.78 8.52 -16.80
C LYS A 42 13.27 8.18 -16.78
N GLU A 43 13.80 7.85 -15.60
CA GLU A 43 15.20 7.43 -15.44
C GLU A 43 15.50 6.12 -16.18
N GLY A 44 14.54 5.20 -16.27
CA GLY A 44 14.70 3.92 -16.94
C GLY A 44 14.65 3.94 -18.47
N GLY A 45 14.20 5.03 -19.10
CA GLY A 45 14.15 5.14 -20.56
C GLY A 45 13.40 3.98 -21.25
N GLU A 46 13.94 3.50 -22.37
CA GLU A 46 13.36 2.40 -23.16
C GLU A 46 13.42 1.05 -22.44
N GLU A 47 14.37 0.86 -21.52
CA GLU A 47 14.53 -0.38 -20.75
C GLU A 47 13.49 -0.51 -19.62
N GLY A 48 12.86 0.60 -19.26
CA GLY A 48 11.90 0.67 -18.16
C GLY A 48 12.56 0.83 -16.79
N PRO A 49 11.74 1.00 -15.73
CA PRO A 49 12.25 1.41 -14.43
C PRO A 49 13.07 0.30 -13.75
N ALA A 50 14.27 0.62 -13.26
CA ALA A 50 15.11 -0.30 -12.47
C ALA A 50 14.73 -0.37 -10.97
N ALA A 51 13.96 0.62 -10.52
CA ALA A 51 13.39 0.73 -9.18
C ALA A 51 11.87 0.87 -9.25
N ALA A 52 11.19 0.67 -8.13
CA ALA A 52 9.74 0.81 -8.09
C ALA A 52 9.28 1.51 -6.82
N ALA A 53 8.26 2.35 -6.96
CA ALA A 53 7.48 2.89 -5.86
C ALA A 53 6.05 2.33 -5.94
N ALA A 54 5.62 1.61 -4.89
CA ALA A 54 4.32 0.95 -4.85
C ALA A 54 3.54 1.33 -3.59
N ILE A 55 2.21 1.23 -3.68
CA ILE A 55 1.29 1.58 -2.61
C ILE A 55 0.57 0.31 -2.15
N LEU A 56 0.74 -0.12 -0.90
CA LEU A 56 -0.03 -1.20 -0.30
C LEU A 56 -1.26 -0.62 0.39
N VAL A 57 -2.46 -0.97 -0.07
CA VAL A 57 -3.71 -0.43 0.46
C VAL A 57 -4.33 -1.39 1.46
N VAL A 58 -4.49 -0.95 2.70
CA VAL A 58 -5.16 -1.72 3.77
C VAL A 58 -6.44 -1.03 4.23
N LYS A 59 -7.38 -1.79 4.81
CA LYS A 59 -8.54 -1.23 5.50
C LYS A 59 -8.23 -0.94 6.97
N ALA A 60 -7.64 -1.92 7.63
CA ALA A 60 -7.13 -1.86 9.00
C ALA A 60 -6.13 -3.01 9.20
N LEU A 61 -5.32 -2.96 10.26
CA LEU A 61 -4.35 -4.02 10.56
C LEU A 61 -4.79 -4.83 11.78
N VAL A 62 -4.43 -6.12 11.80
CA VAL A 62 -4.60 -7.00 12.95
C VAL A 62 -3.30 -7.72 13.29
N HIS A 63 -3.06 -7.94 14.58
CA HIS A 63 -1.92 -8.72 15.07
C HIS A 63 -2.36 -9.61 16.24
N ASP A 64 -1.50 -10.55 16.63
CA ASP A 64 -1.84 -11.62 17.58
C ASP A 64 -2.31 -11.07 18.94
N ALA A 65 -1.65 -10.05 19.48
CA ALA A 65 -2.08 -9.45 20.76
C ALA A 65 -3.50 -8.84 20.71
N MET A 66 -3.91 -8.18 19.62
CA MET A 66 -5.29 -7.67 19.51
C MET A 66 -6.32 -8.80 19.48
N ARG A 67 -5.98 -9.94 18.86
CA ARG A 67 -6.86 -11.11 18.87
C ARG A 67 -6.98 -11.72 20.25
N ALA A 68 -5.88 -11.78 21.00
CA ALA A 68 -5.86 -12.26 22.37
C ALA A 68 -6.69 -11.35 23.30
N GLU A 69 -6.61 -10.03 23.13
CA GLU A 69 -7.39 -9.06 23.92
C GLU A 69 -8.89 -9.05 23.56
N ARG A 70 -9.24 -9.39 22.32
CA ARG A 70 -10.63 -9.36 21.81
C ARG A 70 -10.97 -10.64 21.05
N PRO A 71 -11.05 -11.80 21.73
CA PRO A 71 -11.18 -13.11 21.08
C PRO A 71 -12.49 -13.26 20.28
N ASN A 72 -13.53 -12.49 20.63
CA ASN A 72 -14.83 -12.53 19.96
C ASN A 72 -14.99 -11.48 18.85
N ALA A 73 -13.98 -10.63 18.61
CA ALA A 73 -14.04 -9.64 17.55
C ALA A 73 -13.80 -10.29 16.18
N LYS A 74 -14.62 -9.93 15.18
CA LYS A 74 -14.56 -10.54 13.84
C LYS A 74 -13.38 -10.06 12.97
N PHE A 75 -12.78 -8.91 13.29
CA PHE A 75 -11.71 -8.26 12.49
C PHE A 75 -11.98 -8.24 10.98
N ALA A 76 -13.25 -8.06 10.57
CA ALA A 76 -13.69 -8.27 9.20
C ALA A 76 -13.02 -7.29 8.21
N GLY A 77 -12.23 -7.85 7.29
CA GLY A 77 -11.45 -7.10 6.30
C GLY A 77 -10.19 -6.44 6.87
N PHE A 78 -9.73 -6.81 8.06
CA PHE A 78 -8.43 -6.37 8.58
C PHE A 78 -7.34 -7.24 7.96
N THR A 79 -6.22 -6.64 7.59
CA THR A 79 -5.03 -7.32 7.06
C THR A 79 -4.14 -7.75 8.24
N ASP A 80 -3.70 -9.00 8.27
CA ASP A 80 -2.71 -9.40 9.27
C ASP A 80 -1.38 -8.69 9.02
N VAL A 81 -0.68 -8.26 10.07
CA VAL A 81 0.66 -7.67 9.94
C VAL A 81 1.68 -8.64 9.31
N LYS A 82 1.50 -9.95 9.49
CA LYS A 82 2.29 -10.99 8.81
C LYS A 82 2.01 -11.00 7.31
N ASP A 83 0.76 -10.87 6.91
CA ASP A 83 0.37 -10.77 5.50
C ASP A 83 0.92 -9.48 4.86
N LEU A 84 0.87 -8.36 5.59
CA LEU A 84 1.49 -7.10 5.16
C LEU A 84 3.01 -7.27 4.98
N ALA A 85 3.69 -7.92 5.92
CA ALA A 85 5.13 -8.17 5.82
C ALA A 85 5.46 -9.05 4.61
N GLN A 86 4.66 -10.10 4.38
CA GLN A 86 4.80 -10.95 3.20
C GLN A 86 4.55 -10.17 1.91
N ALA A 87 3.55 -9.29 1.86
CA ALA A 87 3.30 -8.44 0.70
C ALA A 87 4.47 -7.50 0.43
N ILE A 88 5.06 -6.87 1.45
CA ILE A 88 6.24 -6.02 1.32
C ILE A 88 7.43 -6.82 0.76
N ALA A 89 7.69 -8.02 1.29
CA ALA A 89 8.74 -8.89 0.78
C ALA A 89 8.47 -9.33 -0.67
N GLY A 90 7.21 -9.65 -0.99
CA GLY A 90 6.77 -10.09 -2.32
C GLY A 90 7.02 -9.09 -3.43
N VAL A 91 7.04 -7.77 -3.14
CA VAL A 91 7.36 -6.71 -4.10
C VAL A 91 8.76 -6.89 -4.73
N TRP A 92 9.68 -7.60 -4.06
CA TRP A 92 11.01 -7.92 -4.60
C TRP A 92 10.98 -9.06 -5.62
N GLY A 93 9.98 -9.94 -5.55
CA GLY A 93 9.80 -11.07 -6.47
C GLY A 93 9.18 -10.66 -7.82
N THR A 94 8.63 -9.45 -7.92
CA THR A 94 7.98 -8.96 -9.14
C THR A 94 8.87 -7.96 -9.88
N PRO A 95 8.92 -7.99 -11.22
CA PRO A 95 9.63 -6.99 -12.03
C PRO A 95 9.23 -5.57 -11.66
N ALA A 96 10.21 -4.66 -11.66
CA ALA A 96 9.98 -3.26 -11.27
C ALA A 96 8.94 -2.58 -12.18
N SER A 97 8.96 -2.89 -13.47
CA SER A 97 7.98 -2.44 -14.47
C SER A 97 6.54 -2.81 -14.13
N GLU A 98 6.30 -3.93 -13.45
CA GLU A 98 4.96 -4.41 -13.09
C GLU A 98 4.46 -3.85 -11.75
N VAL A 99 5.35 -3.47 -10.83
CA VAL A 99 4.95 -2.92 -9.52
C VAL A 99 4.97 -1.40 -9.45
N ASN A 100 5.77 -0.74 -10.28
CA ASN A 100 6.01 0.69 -10.18
C ASN A 100 4.76 1.51 -10.50
N GLY A 101 4.34 2.37 -9.56
CA GLY A 101 3.17 3.23 -9.70
C GLY A 101 1.83 2.53 -9.41
N ASN A 102 1.86 1.29 -8.93
CA ASN A 102 0.64 0.53 -8.68
C ASN A 102 0.17 0.60 -7.22
N ARG A 103 -1.16 0.53 -7.07
CA ARG A 103 -1.84 0.24 -5.81
C ARG A 103 -2.09 -1.25 -5.71
N LEU A 104 -1.42 -1.90 -4.76
CA LEU A 104 -1.59 -3.31 -4.44
C LEU A 104 -2.57 -3.42 -3.27
N TRP A 105 -3.74 -3.96 -3.53
CA TRP A 105 -4.84 -4.00 -2.57
C TRP A 105 -4.74 -5.25 -1.69
N LEU A 106 -4.63 -5.05 -0.38
CA LEU A 106 -4.66 -6.11 0.65
C LEU A 106 -6.03 -6.16 1.37
N THR A 107 -7.04 -5.58 0.71
CA THR A 107 -8.44 -5.47 1.13
C THR A 107 -9.29 -5.45 -0.15
N GLU A 108 -10.62 -5.57 -0.02
CA GLU A 108 -11.56 -5.40 -1.13
C GLU A 108 -11.33 -4.08 -1.86
N LYS A 109 -11.38 -4.13 -3.19
CA LYS A 109 -11.27 -2.95 -4.05
C LYS A 109 -12.58 -2.15 -4.01
N PRO A 110 -12.53 -0.81 -4.19
CA PRO A 110 -13.71 0.05 -4.20
C PRO A 110 -14.65 -0.20 -5.36
#